data_AF-A0A4C1TQS7-F1
#
_entry.id   AF-A0A4C1TQS7-F1
#
_cell.length_a   1.000
_cell.length_b   1.000
_cell.length_c   1.000
_cell.angle_alpha   90.00
_cell.angle_beta   90.00
_cell.angle_gamma   90.00
#
_symmetry.space_group_name_H-M   'P 1'
#
loop_
_entity.id
_entity.type
_entity.pdbx_description
1 polymer ?
#
loop_
_entity_poly.entity_id
_entity_poly.type
_entity_poly.pdbx_seq_one_letter_code
_entity_poly.pdbx_strand_id
1 'polypeptide(L)'
;MHLIYGVSRCNASAAARLYRDRHPNLERYPDHRVFVNVHRSLKEDGHFPNQIRAGGRPSFPYVEEMLQEVPDDPSISVRGIEERTGIPKSTAHRILQRAEMHPFHVQ
;
A
#
# COMPACT_ATOMS: atom_id res chain seq x y z
N MET A 1 -11.20 -9.68 -14.96
CA MET A 1 -10.31 -9.01 -15.94
C MET A 1 -9.17 -9.90 -16.41
N HIS A 2 -8.25 -10.31 -15.53
CA HIS A 2 -7.06 -11.09 -15.93
C HIS A 2 -7.39 -12.44 -16.57
N LEU A 3 -8.38 -13.18 -16.05
CA LEU A 3 -8.84 -14.43 -16.67
C LEU A 3 -9.39 -14.22 -18.09
N ILE A 4 -10.10 -13.10 -18.32
CA ILE A 4 -10.63 -12.75 -19.65
C ILE A 4 -9.48 -12.45 -20.61
N TYR A 5 -8.43 -11.77 -20.14
CA TYR A 5 -7.21 -11.57 -20.90
C TYR A 5 -6.54 -12.90 -21.30
N GLY A 6 -6.45 -13.85 -20.37
CA GLY A 6 -5.94 -15.19 -20.62
C GLY A 6 -6.76 -15.97 -21.65
N VAL A 7 -8.09 -15.97 -21.51
CA VAL A 7 -9.02 -16.60 -22.48
C VAL A 7 -8.85 -15.99 -23.88
N SER A 8 -8.62 -14.68 -23.95
CA SER A 8 -8.33 -13.96 -25.19
C SER A 8 -6.89 -14.13 -25.69
N ARG A 9 -6.14 -15.12 -25.18
CA ARG A 9 -4.74 -15.41 -25.57
C ARG A 9 -3.84 -14.18 -25.45
N CYS A 10 -4.01 -13.42 -24.38
CA CYS A 10 -3.31 -12.16 -24.12
C CYS A 10 -3.52 -11.09 -25.21
N ASN A 11 -4.60 -11.16 -25.99
CA ASN A 11 -5.01 -10.08 -26.89
C ASN A 11 -5.90 -9.10 -26.12
N ALA A 12 -5.36 -7.91 -25.85
CA ALA A 12 -6.01 -6.90 -25.02
C ALA A 12 -7.30 -6.36 -25.65
N SER A 13 -7.30 -6.16 -26.96
CA SER A 13 -8.46 -5.65 -27.71
C SER A 13 -9.59 -6.68 -27.75
N ALA A 14 -9.26 -7.95 -27.96
CA ALA A 14 -10.22 -9.05 -27.90
C ALA A 14 -10.77 -9.22 -26.47
N ALA A 15 -9.92 -9.09 -25.45
CA ALA A 15 -10.34 -9.15 -24.05
C ALA A 15 -11.29 -8.02 -23.68
N ALA A 16 -11.03 -6.79 -24.15
CA ALA A 16 -11.91 -5.65 -23.93
C ALA A 16 -13.28 -5.81 -24.62
N ARG A 17 -13.32 -6.40 -25.81
CA ARG A 17 -14.58 -6.77 -26.49
C ARG A 17 -15.33 -7.83 -25.70
N LEU A 18 -14.66 -8.94 -25.37
CA LEU A 18 -15.25 -10.04 -24.62
C LEU A 18 -15.74 -9.61 -23.22
N TYR A 19 -15.06 -8.64 -22.60
CA TYR A 19 -15.50 -8.06 -21.33
C TYR A 19 -16.80 -7.27 -21.48
N ARG A 20 -16.94 -6.47 -22.53
CA ARG A 20 -18.19 -5.77 -22.87
C ARG A 20 -19.33 -6.74 -23.10
N ASP A 21 -19.07 -7.80 -23.86
CA ASP A 21 -20.09 -8.79 -24.20
C ASP A 21 -20.59 -9.55 -22.96
N ARG A 22 -19.69 -9.87 -22.02
CA ARG A 22 -20.04 -10.61 -20.78
C ARG A 22 -20.67 -9.75 -19.70
N HIS A 23 -20.44 -8.45 -19.72
CA HIS A 23 -20.95 -7.51 -18.73
C HIS A 23 -21.66 -6.36 -19.44
N PRO A 24 -22.89 -6.56 -19.95
CA PRO A 24 -23.63 -5.46 -20.56
C PRO A 24 -24.05 -4.43 -19.49
N ASN A 25 -24.31 -3.20 -19.92
CA ASN A 25 -24.85 -2.09 -19.12
C ASN A 25 -23.92 -1.45 -18.06
N LEU A 26 -22.59 -1.55 -18.21
CA LEU A 26 -21.69 -0.67 -17.45
C LEU A 26 -21.69 0.75 -18.03
N GLU A 27 -21.74 1.75 -17.15
CA GLU A 27 -21.57 3.18 -17.50
C GLU A 27 -20.23 3.44 -18.19
N ARG A 28 -19.18 2.72 -17.78
CA ARG A 28 -17.85 2.80 -18.39
C ARG A 28 -17.22 1.43 -18.49
N TYR A 29 -16.60 1.18 -19.63
CA TYR A 29 -15.84 -0.04 -19.87
C TYR A 29 -14.33 0.19 -19.72
N PRO A 30 -13.59 -0.83 -19.23
CA PRO A 30 -12.15 -0.77 -19.19
C PRO A 30 -11.58 -0.74 -20.61
N ASP A 31 -10.64 0.18 -20.84
CA ASP A 31 -9.85 0.18 -22.07
C ASP A 31 -8.93 -1.05 -22.14
N HIS A 32 -8.53 -1.44 -23.35
CA HIS A 32 -7.63 -2.57 -23.59
C HIS A 32 -6.32 -2.45 -22.77
N ARG A 33 -5.81 -1.24 -22.53
CA ARG A 33 -4.62 -0.98 -21.72
C ARG A 33 -4.75 -1.47 -20.28
N VAL A 34 -5.97 -1.50 -19.73
CA VAL A 34 -6.22 -2.00 -18.36
C VAL A 34 -5.84 -3.47 -18.25
N PHE A 35 -6.14 -4.28 -19.27
CA PHE A 35 -5.79 -5.70 -19.28
C PHE A 35 -4.28 -5.92 -19.31
N VAL A 36 -3.56 -5.13 -20.12
CA VAL A 36 -2.09 -5.16 -20.21
C VAL A 36 -1.48 -4.76 -18.86
N ASN A 37 -1.94 -3.66 -18.27
CA ASN A 37 -1.39 -3.13 -17.02
C ASN A 37 -1.62 -4.10 -15.86
N VAL A 38 -2.82 -4.69 -15.76
CA VAL A 38 -3.14 -5.69 -14.73
C VAL A 38 -2.25 -6.92 -14.89
N HIS A 39 -2.08 -7.43 -16.12
CA HIS A 39 -1.21 -8.58 -16.37
C HIS A 39 0.25 -8.26 -16.03
N ARG A 40 0.75 -7.08 -16.42
CA ARG A 40 2.10 -6.64 -16.12
C ARG A 40 2.34 -6.54 -14.62
N SER A 41 1.50 -5.83 -13.87
CA SER A 41 1.69 -5.64 -12.43
C SER A 41 1.60 -6.95 -11.65
N LEU A 42 0.73 -7.88 -12.08
CA LEU A 42 0.73 -9.22 -11.48
C LEU A 42 2.02 -10.00 -11.77
N LYS A 43 2.57 -9.88 -12.98
CA LYS A 43 3.80 -10.58 -13.38
C LYS A 43 5.05 -9.98 -12.72
N GLU A 44 5.13 -8.66 -12.63
CA GLU A 44 6.32 -7.93 -12.19
C GLU A 44 6.30 -7.67 -10.68
N ASP A 45 5.16 -7.24 -10.13
CA ASP A 45 5.04 -6.80 -8.74
C ASP A 45 4.32 -7.82 -7.84
N GLY A 46 3.74 -8.88 -8.42
CA GLY A 46 2.97 -9.89 -7.69
C GLY A 46 1.63 -9.39 -7.13
N HIS A 47 1.17 -8.20 -7.54
CA HIS A 47 -0.06 -7.61 -7.02
C HIS A 47 -0.90 -6.95 -8.12
N PHE A 48 -2.19 -6.78 -7.88
CA PHE A 48 -3.04 -5.98 -8.77
C PHE A 48 -2.65 -4.50 -8.70
N PRO A 49 -2.77 -3.74 -9.80
CA PRO A 49 -2.53 -2.31 -9.78
C PRO A 49 -3.52 -1.66 -8.81
N ASN A 50 -3.02 -1.18 -7.69
CA ASN A 50 -3.81 -0.52 -6.66
C ASN A 50 -3.93 0.97 -7.02
N GLN A 51 -5.15 1.54 -7.03
CA GLN A 51 -5.33 3.00 -7.10
C GLN A 51 -4.69 3.74 -5.92
N ILE A 52 -4.33 3.02 -4.84
CA ILE A 52 -3.91 3.58 -3.55
C ILE A 52 -2.43 4.02 -3.51
N ARG A 53 -1.61 3.68 -4.51
CA ARG A 53 -0.19 4.11 -4.56
C ARG A 53 0.05 5.37 -5.41
N ALA A 54 -0.92 6.27 -5.49
CA ALA A 54 -0.56 7.66 -5.74
C ALA A 54 0.27 8.11 -4.54
N GLY A 55 1.58 8.28 -4.74
CA GLY A 55 2.55 8.60 -3.70
C GLY A 55 2.08 9.77 -2.85
N GLY A 56 1.52 9.45 -1.69
CA GLY A 56 1.42 10.39 -0.59
C GLY A 56 2.82 10.65 -0.03
N ARG A 57 3.01 11.85 0.52
CA ARG A 57 4.22 12.26 1.24
C ARG A 57 4.72 11.12 2.13
N PRO A 58 6.03 10.81 2.17
CA PRO A 58 6.56 9.84 3.13
C PRO A 58 6.02 10.20 4.50
N SER A 59 5.32 9.26 5.12
CA SER A 59 4.38 9.58 6.20
C SER A 59 5.07 10.18 7.42
N PHE A 60 6.40 10.04 7.56
CA PHE A 60 7.12 10.38 8.77
C PHE A 60 8.63 10.60 8.45
N PRO A 61 9.13 11.84 8.37
CA PRO A 61 10.57 12.09 8.26
C PRO A 61 11.34 11.72 9.54
N TYR A 62 10.63 11.47 10.65
CA TYR A 62 11.19 11.21 11.98
C TYR A 62 11.29 9.72 12.34
N VAL A 63 11.06 8.80 11.40
CA VAL A 63 11.08 7.35 11.68
C VAL A 63 12.43 6.91 12.19
N GLU A 64 13.50 7.42 11.59
CA GLU A 64 14.87 7.05 11.92
C GLU A 64 15.25 7.49 13.33
N GLU A 65 14.87 8.70 13.72
CA GLU A 65 15.05 9.24 15.08
C GLU A 65 14.27 8.41 16.11
N MET A 66 13.01 8.06 15.83
CA MET A 66 12.22 7.21 16.73
C MET A 66 12.71 5.76 16.84
N LEU A 67 13.31 5.22 15.77
CA LEU A 67 13.86 3.87 15.78
C LEU A 67 15.10 3.74 16.67
N GLN A 68 15.77 4.85 17.01
CA GLN A 68 16.91 4.87 17.93
C GLN A 68 16.49 5.01 19.40
N GLU A 69 15.47 5.82 19.69
CA GLU A 69 15.06 6.12 21.08
C GLU A 69 14.40 4.93 21.81
N VAL A 70 13.65 4.07 21.11
CA VAL A 70 12.90 2.97 21.75
C VAL A 70 13.81 1.84 22.24
N PRO A 71 14.84 1.41 21.50
CA PRO A 71 15.84 0.47 22.02
C PRO A 71 16.60 0.99 23.25
N ASP A 72 16.87 2.30 23.32
CA ASP A 72 17.63 2.91 24.42
C ASP A 72 16.82 2.98 25.73
N ASP A 73 15.50 3.17 25.64
CA ASP A 73 14.58 3.15 26.78
C ASP A 73 13.26 2.42 26.43
N PRO A 74 13.21 1.08 26.54
CA PRO A 74 12.02 0.29 26.22
C PRO A 74 10.80 0.60 27.10
N SER A 75 11.01 1.30 28.22
CA SER A 75 9.95 1.73 29.15
C SER A 75 9.35 3.09 28.79
N ILE A 76 9.84 3.74 27.73
CA ILE A 76 9.37 5.07 27.34
C ILE A 76 7.92 5.04 26.86
N SER A 77 7.10 5.95 27.39
CA SER A 77 5.74 6.13 26.88
C SER A 77 5.71 6.93 25.59
N VAL A 78 4.66 6.74 24.78
CA VAL A 78 4.45 7.57 23.57
C VAL A 78 4.38 9.07 23.90
N ARG A 79 3.93 9.42 25.12
CA ARG A 79 3.95 10.81 25.61
C ARG A 79 5.37 11.25 25.98
N GLY A 80 6.17 10.38 26.59
CA GLY A 80 7.59 10.64 26.86
C GLY A 80 8.40 10.84 25.57
N ILE A 81 8.07 10.11 24.50
CA ILE A 81 8.67 10.30 23.18
C ILE A 81 8.35 11.71 22.66
N GLU A 82 7.10 12.15 22.76
CA GLU A 82 6.70 13.52 22.36
C GLU A 82 7.44 14.59 23.16
N GLU A 83 7.60 14.40 24.48
CA GLU A 83 8.33 15.32 25.35
C GLU A 83 9.84 15.37 25.03
N ARG A 84 10.47 14.26 24.66
CA ARG A 84 11.91 14.19 24.34
C ARG A 84 12.24 14.66 22.92
N THR A 85 11.45 14.26 21.93
CA THR A 85 11.74 14.45 20.50
C THR A 85 10.94 15.58 19.85
N GLY A 86 9.89 16.06 20.52
CA GLY A 86 8.92 16.99 19.93
C GLY A 86 8.01 16.36 18.86
N ILE A 87 8.12 15.06 18.61
CA ILE A 87 7.28 14.33 17.65
C ILE A 87 5.88 14.17 18.27
N PRO A 88 4.80 14.62 17.59
CA PRO A 88 3.47 14.51 18.15
C PRO A 88 3.12 13.06 18.54
N LYS A 89 2.48 12.86 19.70
CA LYS A 89 2.13 11.53 20.22
C LYS A 89 1.42 10.65 19.18
N SER A 90 0.50 11.22 18.40
CA SER A 90 -0.25 10.50 17.36
C SER A 90 0.64 10.02 16.20
N THR A 91 1.66 10.82 15.86
CA THR A 91 2.70 10.50 14.88
C THR A 91 3.60 9.40 15.41
N ALA A 92 4.08 9.55 16.65
CA ALA A 92 4.93 8.56 17.30
C ALA A 92 4.23 7.19 17.40
N HIS A 93 2.97 7.17 17.84
CA HIS A 93 2.18 5.94 17.92
C HIS A 93 2.03 5.22 16.56
N ARG A 94 1.79 5.96 15.48
CA ARG A 94 1.69 5.38 14.12
C ARG A 94 3.02 4.83 13.62
N ILE A 95 4.14 5.50 13.93
CA ILE A 95 5.49 5.02 13.60
C ILE A 95 5.76 3.70 14.32
N LEU A 96 5.54 3.65 15.65
CA LEU A 96 5.71 2.45 16.47
C LEU A 96 4.90 1.25 15.95
N GLN A 97 3.61 1.46 15.67
CA GLN A 97 2.74 0.39 15.13
C GLN A 97 3.23 -0.14 13.78
N ARG A 98 3.75 0.74 12.91
CA ARG A 98 4.26 0.33 11.60
C ARG A 98 5.60 -0.40 11.68
N ALA A 99 6.40 -0.08 12.70
CA ALA A 99 7.67 -0.73 12.99
C ALA A 99 7.55 -1.96 13.89
N GLU A 100 6.32 -2.37 14.27
CA GLU A 100 6.06 -3.48 15.19
C GLU A 100 6.79 -3.35 16.54
N MET A 101 7.05 -2.11 16.98
CA MET A 101 7.69 -1.82 18.25
C MET A 101 6.64 -1.53 19.32
N HIS A 102 6.78 -2.19 20.47
CA HIS A 102 5.85 -2.07 21.59
C HIS A 102 6.58 -1.63 22.86
N PRO A 103 6.71 -0.30 23.10
CA PRO A 103 7.19 0.20 24.38
C PRO A 103 6.34 -0.34 25.53
N PHE A 104 6.93 -0.50 26.72
CA PHE A 104 6.39 -1.21 27.88
C PHE A 104 6.26 -2.74 27.76
N HIS A 105 6.84 -3.38 26.74
CA HIS A 105 7.16 -4.80 26.80
C HIS A 105 8.54 -5.01 27.44
N VAL A 106 8.62 -4.86 28.77
CA VAL A 106 9.77 -5.36 29.54
C VAL A 106 9.63 -6.88 29.66
N GLN A 107 10.67 -7.62 29.24
CA GLN A 107 10.79 -9.07 29.45
C GLN A 107 11.30 -9.38 30.86
#